data_AF-A0A8C5X1W8-F1
#
_entry.id   AF-A0A8C5X1W8-F1
#
_cell.length_a   1.000
_cell.length_b   1.000
_cell.length_c   1.000
_cell.angle_alpha   90.00
_cell.angle_beta   90.00
_cell.angle_gamma   90.00
#
_symmetry.space_group_name_H-M   'P 1'
#
loop_
_entity.id
_entity.type
_entity.pdbx_description
1 polymer ?
#
loop_
_entity_poly.entity_id
_entity_poly.type
_entity_poly.pdbx_seq_one_letter_code
_entity_poly.pdbx_strand_id
1 'polypeptide(L)' 'LLRWSRPILDMSYSRHFLDFQGSSIPSSMKKLVVTKLSQNFREAVTLHPGLPTPGRRRPPGQER' A
#
# COMPACT_ATOMS: atom_id res chain seq x y z
N LEU A 1 -6.59 23.07 33.50
CA LEU A 1 -6.29 23.23 32.06
C LEU A 1 -5.22 22.21 31.65
N LEU A 2 -5.61 21.01 31.22
CA LEU A 2 -4.71 20.15 30.44
C LEU A 2 -5.49 19.70 29.22
N ARG A 3 -5.31 20.41 28.10
CA ARG A 3 -5.75 19.92 26.80
C ARG A 3 -4.80 18.78 26.44
N TRP A 4 -5.25 17.54 26.62
CA TRP A 4 -4.62 16.40 25.98
C TRP A 4 -4.68 16.64 24.47
N SER A 5 -3.54 16.92 23.86
CA SER A 5 -3.38 16.92 22.42
C SER A 5 -3.70 15.52 21.92
N ARG A 6 -4.94 15.31 21.48
CA ARG A 6 -5.28 14.12 20.71
C ARG A 6 -4.41 14.18 19.45
N PRO A 7 -3.50 13.22 19.20
CA PRO A 7 -2.83 13.18 17.91
C PRO A 7 -3.94 13.04 16.87
N ILE A 8 -4.04 14.02 15.97
CA ILE A 8 -4.90 13.91 14.80
C ILE A 8 -4.20 12.89 13.90
N LEU A 9 -4.46 11.63 14.16
CA LEU A 9 -3.99 10.54 13.31
C LEU A 9 -4.91 10.53 12.09
N ASP A 10 -4.44 11.10 10.99
CA ASP A 10 -5.17 11.05 9.74
C ASP A 10 -5.17 9.61 9.20
N MET A 11 -6.23 8.90 9.56
CA MET A 11 -6.46 7.53 9.11
C MET A 11 -7.19 7.47 7.76
N SER A 12 -7.44 8.61 7.11
CA SER A 12 -8.09 8.64 5.79
C SER A 12 -7.26 7.88 4.74
N TYR A 13 -5.93 8.03 4.77
CA TYR A 13 -5.02 7.30 3.89
C TYR A 13 -5.04 5.78 4.16
N SER A 14 -5.05 5.38 5.44
CA SER A 14 -5.03 3.98 5.85
C SER A 14 -6.29 3.21 5.43
N ARG A 15 -7.44 3.87 5.32
CA ARG A 15 -8.69 3.23 4.87
C ARG A 15 -8.64 2.74 3.42
N HIS A 16 -7.79 3.31 2.57
CA HIS A 16 -7.65 2.85 1.18
C HIS A 16 -6.92 1.50 1.05
N PHE A 17 -6.23 1.07 2.10
CA PHE A 17 -5.39 -0.15 2.09
C PHE A 17 -5.79 -1.19 3.14
N LEU A 18 -6.65 -0.83 4.08
CA LEU A 18 -7.14 -1.72 5.13
C LEU A 18 -8.50 -2.29 4.75
N ASP A 19 -8.47 -3.43 4.08
CA ASP A 19 -9.66 -4.10 3.57
C ASP A 19 -10.37 -4.96 4.63
N PHE A 20 -11.04 -4.31 5.59
CA PHE A 20 -11.75 -5.03 6.66
C PHE A 20 -13.13 -5.58 6.23
N GLN A 21 -13.70 -5.11 5.11
CA GLN A 21 -15.07 -5.45 4.69
C GLN A 21 -15.19 -6.10 3.31
N GLY A 22 -14.08 -6.44 2.63
CA GLY A 22 -14.12 -7.07 1.30
C GLY A 22 -14.45 -6.05 0.22
N SER A 23 -13.64 -5.01 0.15
CA SER A 23 -13.83 -3.79 -0.64
C SER A 23 -13.34 -3.94 -2.08
N SER A 24 -13.75 -2.97 -2.89
CA SER A 24 -13.34 -2.70 -4.27
C SER A 24 -11.84 -2.42 -4.46
N ILE A 25 -11.00 -2.72 -3.46
CA ILE A 25 -9.55 -2.61 -3.55
C ILE A 25 -9.05 -3.60 -4.62
N PRO A 26 -8.37 -3.11 -5.68
CA PRO A 26 -7.84 -3.97 -6.73
C PRO A 26 -6.94 -5.07 -6.15
N SER A 27 -7.05 -6.28 -6.69
CA SER A 27 -6.23 -7.43 -6.29
C SER A 27 -4.73 -7.23 -6.52
N SER A 28 -4.39 -6.31 -7.44
CA SER A 28 -3.03 -5.96 -7.80
C SER A 28 -2.82 -4.46 -7.87
N MET A 29 -1.60 -4.03 -7.54
CA MET A 29 -1.10 -2.65 -7.56
C MET A 29 0.10 -2.52 -8.50
N LYS A 30 0.37 -1.30 -8.96
CA LYS A 30 1.66 -0.92 -9.58
C LYS A 30 2.55 -0.25 -8.53
N LYS A 31 3.83 -0.62 -8.46
CA LYS A 31 4.81 -0.04 -7.54
C LYS A 31 6.04 0.44 -8.28
N LEU A 32 6.65 1.53 -7.82
CA LEU A 32 7.98 1.94 -8.26
C LEU A 32 9.04 1.16 -7.48
N VAL A 33 9.91 0.44 -8.19
CA VAL A 33 10.96 -0.41 -7.61
C VAL A 33 12.31 0.04 -8.12
N VAL A 34 13.29 0.13 -7.21
CA VAL A 34 14.69 0.41 -7.59
C VAL A 34 15.26 -0.84 -8.24
N THR A 35 15.62 -0.75 -9.51
CA THR A 35 16.21 -1.85 -10.30
C THR A 35 17.66 -1.59 -10.66
N LYS A 36 18.14 -0.35 -10.50
CA LYS A 36 19.52 0.07 -10.76
C LYS A 36 19.99 1.05 -9.70
N LEU A 37 21.24 0.91 -9.26
CA LEU A 37 21.89 1.91 -8.41
C LEU A 37 22.32 3.08 -9.29
N SER A 38 21.56 4.17 -9.24
CA SER A 38 21.86 5.43 -9.90
C SER A 38 21.40 6.59 -9.03
N GLN A 39 22.09 7.72 -9.09
CA GLN A 39 21.62 8.96 -8.48
C GLN A 39 20.51 9.63 -9.30
N ASN A 40 20.33 9.22 -10.56
CA ASN A 40 19.22 9.65 -11.40
C ASN A 40 17.98 8.78 -11.11
N PHE A 41 16.92 9.39 -10.60
CA PHE A 41 15.69 8.68 -10.23
C PHE A 41 15.07 7.90 -11.40
N ARG A 42 15.03 8.50 -12.59
CA ARG A 42 14.40 7.89 -13.77
C ARG A 42 15.17 6.66 -14.26
N GLU A 43 16.48 6.64 -14.04
CA GLU A 43 17.31 5.47 -14.35
C GLU A 43 17.28 4.42 -13.25
N ALA A 44 17.14 4.84 -11.99
CA ALA A 44 17.16 3.95 -10.84
C ALA A 44 15.87 3.14 -10.69
N VAL A 45 14.74 3.69 -11.14
CA VAL A 45 13.39 3.23 -10.77
C VAL A 45 12.59 2.76 -11.98
N THR A 46 11.94 1.60 -11.83
CA THR A 46 11.00 1.05 -12.82
C THR A 46 9.60 0.89 -12.23
N LEU A 47 8.56 1.14 -13.03
CA LEU A 47 7.18 0.83 -12.66
C LEU A 47 6.91 -0.67 -12.83
N HIS A 48 6.73 -1.37 -11.72
CA HIS A 48 6.41 -2.79 -11.68
C HIS A 48 4.89 -2.99 -11.51
N PRO A 49 4.17 -3.48 -12.53
CA PRO A 49 2.75 -3.81 -12.40
C PRO A 49 2.53 -5.16 -11.70
N GLY A 50 1.30 -5.44 -11.29
CA GLY A 50 0.88 -6.79 -10.89
C GLY A 50 1.32 -7.26 -9.50
N LEU A 51 1.75 -6.36 -8.62
CA LEU A 51 2.12 -6.73 -7.25
C LEU A 51 0.87 -6.89 -6.38
N PRO A 52 0.85 -7.83 -5.42
CA PRO A 52 -0.30 -7.99 -4.54
C PRO A 52 -0.53 -6.73 -3.72
N THR A 53 -1.78 -6.28 -3.62
CA THR A 53 -2.12 -5.14 -2.79
C THR A 53 -1.92 -5.49 -1.30
N PRO A 54 -1.09 -4.74 -0.56
CA PRO A 54 -0.87 -4.99 0.86
C PRO A 54 -2.17 -4.90 1.66
N GLY A 55 -2.35 -5.76 2.65
CA GLY A 55 -3.53 -5.73 3.54
C GLY A 55 -4.79 -6.41 2.98
N ARG A 56 -4.79 -6.87 1.71
CA ARG A 56 -5.87 -7.70 1.18
C ARG A 56 -5.81 -9.10 1.80
N ARG A 57 -6.89 -9.53 2.47
CA ARG A 57 -7.04 -10.94 2.88
C ARG A 57 -7.04 -11.81 1.63
N ARG A 58 -6.14 -12.81 1.57
CA ARG A 58 -6.28 -13.89 0.58
C ARG A 58 -7.64 -14.55 0.80
N PRO A 59 -8.43 -14.80 -0.26
CA PRO A 59 -9.63 -15.59 -0.11
C PRO A 59 -9.25 -17.00 0.38
N PRO A 60 -10.04 -17.59 1.29
CA PRO A 60 -9.79 -18.96 1.74
C PRO A 60 -9.78 -19.92 0.55
N GLY A 61 -8.78 -20.82 0.49
CA GLY A 61 -8.62 -21.81 -0.58
C GLY A 61 -7.60 -21.48 -1.68
N GLN A 62 -6.89 -20.34 -1.59
CA GLN A 62 -5.83 -19.97 -2.55
C GLN A 62 -4.44 -19.95 -1.88
N GLU A 63 -4.07 -21.08 -1.29
CA GLU A 63 -2.73 -21.34 -0.75
C GLU A 63 -2.01 -22.28 -1.73
N ARG A 64 -1.20 -21.71 -2.61
CA ARG A 64 -0.19 -22.41 -3.42
C ARG A 64 1.07 -21.55 -3.47
#